data_AF-F6B8I6-F1
#
_entry.id   AF-F6B8I6-F1
#
_cell.length_a   1.000
_cell.length_b   1.000
_cell.length_c   1.000
_cell.angle_alpha   90.00
_cell.angle_beta   90.00
_cell.angle_gamma   90.00
#
_symmetry.space_group_name_H-M   'P 1'
#
loop_
_entity.id
_entity.type
_entity.pdbx_description
1 polymer ?
#
loop_
_entity_poly.entity_id
_entity_poly.type
_entity_poly.pdbx_seq_one_letter_code
_entity_poly.pdbx_strand_id
1 'polypeptide(L)' 'MDTLSRVALVLVIVGALNWLLVGLFSWDLVAAVFGGDATRASSVLSRIIYGLVGLSGLALIPMLFRERTPVEEK' A
#
# COMPACT_ATOMS: atom_id res chain seq x y z
N MET A 1 3.54 16.36 -9.60
CA MET A 1 2.44 16.07 -8.65
C MET A 1 2.41 17.18 -7.62
N ASP A 2 1.24 17.56 -7.12
CA ASP A 2 1.20 18.42 -5.92
C ASP A 2 1.83 17.65 -4.73
N THR A 3 2.51 18.35 -3.83
CA THR A 3 3.22 17.74 -2.70
C THR A 3 2.28 16.88 -1.85
N LEU A 4 1.03 17.32 -1.67
CA LEU A 4 0.01 16.56 -0.95
C LEU A 4 -0.33 15.23 -1.64
N SER A 5 -0.50 15.25 -2.96
CA SER A 5 -0.76 14.02 -3.74
C SER A 5 0.38 13.03 -3.63
N ARG A 6 1.63 13.52 -3.57
CA ARG A 6 2.81 12.67 -3.41
C ARG A 6 2.84 12.00 -2.03
N VAL A 7 2.59 12.77 -0.97
CA VAL A 7 2.50 12.23 0.40
C VAL A 7 1.37 11.22 0.52
N ALA A 8 0.18 11.52 -0.01
CA ALA A 8 -0.94 10.60 -0.02
C ALA A 8 -0.61 9.28 -0.73
N LEU A 9 0.07 9.35 -1.88
CA LEU A 9 0.47 8.16 -2.63
C LEU A 9 1.48 7.29 -1.85
N VAL A 10 2.45 7.92 -1.17
CA VAL A 10 3.39 7.21 -0.30
C VAL A 10 2.65 6.47 0.82
N LEU A 11 1.71 7.15 1.50
CA LEU A 11 0.92 6.53 2.57
C LEU A 11 0.10 5.33 2.06
N VAL A 12 -0.51 5.44 0.87
CA VAL A 12 -1.24 4.35 0.24
C VAL A 12 -0.32 3.16 -0.05
N ILE A 13 0.88 3.40 -0.59
CA ILE A 13 1.86 2.34 -0.87
C ILE A 13 2.28 1.65 0.43
N VAL A 14 2.60 2.41 1.48
CA VAL A 14 2.97 1.86 2.79
C VAL A 14 1.84 1.01 3.37
N GLY A 15 0.59 1.51 3.32
CA GLY A 15 -0.58 0.76 3.77
C GLY A 15 -0.77 -0.53 2.97
N ALA A 16 -0.64 -0.48 1.64
CA ALA A 16 -0.77 -1.66 0.79
C ALA A 16 0.30 -2.72 1.06
N LEU A 17 1.56 -2.31 1.27
CA LEU A 17 2.62 -3.22 1.69
C LEU A 17 2.30 -3.92 3.01
N ASN A 18 1.74 -3.19 3.98
CA ASN A 18 1.28 -3.77 5.23
C ASN A 18 0.17 -4.81 5.01
N TRP A 19 -0.85 -4.47 4.21
CA TRP A 19 -1.93 -5.40 3.89
C TRP A 19 -1.43 -6.63 3.12
N LEU A 20 -0.41 -6.49 2.26
CA LEU A 20 0.21 -7.62 1.58
C LEU A 20 0.83 -8.60 2.59
N LEU A 21 1.55 -8.09 3.59
CA LEU A 21 2.14 -8.89 4.67
C LEU A 21 1.05 -9.60 5.48
N VAL A 22 -0.06 -8.93 5.76
CA VAL A 22 -1.22 -9.54 6.43
C VAL A 22 -1.87 -10.64 5.58
N GLY A 23 -1.97 -10.46 4.26
CA GLY A 23 -2.53 -11.47 3.36
C GLY A 23 -1.66 -12.73 3.25
N LEU A 24 -0.35 -12.56 3.09
CA LEU A 24 0.59 -13.65 2.87
C LEU A 24 0.98 -14.36 4.17
N PHE A 25 1.35 -13.60 5.20
CA PHE A 25 1.96 -14.10 6.43
C PHE A 25 1.08 -13.90 7.67
N SER A 26 -0.12 -13.30 7.53
CA SER A 26 -0.98 -12.95 8.67
C SER A 26 -0.29 -12.04 9.69
N TRP A 27 0.72 -11.29 9.24
CA TRP A 27 1.54 -10.42 10.05
C TRP A 27 1.29 -8.95 9.72
N ASP A 28 0.93 -8.17 10.73
CA ASP A 28 0.74 -6.73 10.64
C ASP A 28 1.98 -5.98 11.16
N LEU A 29 2.71 -5.36 10.23
CA LEU A 29 3.88 -4.54 10.52
C LEU A 29 3.51 -3.29 11.33
N VAL A 30 2.35 -2.68 11.07
CA VAL A 30 1.89 -1.49 11.80
C VAL A 30 1.66 -1.87 13.27
N ALA A 31 0.93 -2.97 13.53
CA ALA A 31 0.76 -3.46 14.89
C ALA A 31 2.11 -3.82 15.55
N ALA A 32 3.03 -4.44 14.82
CA ALA A 32 4.36 -4.78 15.33
C ALA A 32 5.18 -3.55 15.78
N VAL A 33 5.09 -2.43 15.05
CA VAL A 33 5.83 -1.19 15.36
C VAL A 33 5.14 -0.36 16.45
N PHE A 34 3.81 -0.33 16.45
CA PHE A 34 3.02 0.51 17.38
C PHE A 34 2.56 -0.23 18.65
N GLY A 35 3.01 -1.47 18.88
CA GLY A 35 2.77 -2.20 20.13
C GLY A 35 1.41 -2.89 20.23
N GLY A 36 0.82 -3.27 19.11
CA GLY A 36 -0.40 -4.09 19.05
C GLY A 36 -0.11 -5.56 18.73
N ASP A 37 -1.16 -6.39 18.70
CA ASP A 37 -1.06 -7.79 18.27
C ASP A 37 -0.61 -7.87 16.80
N ALA A 38 0.66 -8.21 16.60
CA ALA A 38 1.30 -8.28 15.28
C ALA A 38 0.78 -9.44 14.43
N THR A 39 0.15 -10.44 15.05
CA THR A 39 -0.35 -11.63 14.37
C THR A 39 -1.87 -11.57 14.32
N ARG A 40 -2.45 -11.55 13.13
CA ARG A 40 -3.91 -11.52 12.96
C ARG A 40 -4.45 -12.87 12.52
N ALA A 41 -5.49 -13.35 13.21
CA ALA A 41 -6.30 -14.44 12.71
C ALA A 41 -7.20 -13.91 11.58
N SER A 42 -6.85 -14.21 10.34
CA SER A 42 -7.58 -13.78 9.15
C SER A 42 -8.11 -14.99 8.38
N SER A 43 -9.41 -14.96 8.04
CA SER A 43 -10.05 -15.97 7.20
C SER A 43 -9.37 -16.03 5.81
N VAL A 44 -9.44 -17.19 5.14
CA VAL A 44 -8.87 -17.40 3.80
C VAL A 44 -9.35 -16.33 2.80
N LEU A 45 -10.63 -15.96 2.88
CA LEU A 45 -11.19 -14.91 2.03
C LEU A 45 -10.56 -13.53 2.32
N SER A 46 -10.34 -13.20 3.59
CA SER A 46 -9.68 -11.95 3.98
C SER A 46 -8.24 -11.90 3.45
N ARG A 47 -7.51 -13.02 3.51
CA ARG A 47 -6.14 -13.10 3.00
C ARG A 47 -6.05 -12.84 1.50
N ILE A 48 -7.02 -13.33 0.73
CA ILE A 48 -7.13 -13.04 -0.70
C ILE A 48 -7.33 -11.54 -0.93
N ILE A 49 -8.29 -10.91 -0.23
CA ILE A 49 -8.56 -9.48 -0.37
C ILE A 49 -7.33 -8.65 0.00
N TYR A 50 -6.68 -8.96 1.12
CA TYR A 50 -5.48 -8.24 1.56
C TYR A 50 -4.31 -8.41 0.59
N GLY A 51 -4.14 -9.58 0.00
CA GLY A 51 -3.18 -9.81 -1.07
C GLY A 51 -3.48 -8.97 -2.31
N LEU A 52 -4.73 -8.89 -2.74
CA LEU A 52 -5.15 -8.07 -3.88
C LEU A 52 -4.91 -6.57 -3.62
N VAL A 53 -5.28 -6.07 -2.44
CA VAL A 53 -5.02 -4.68 -2.04
C VAL A 53 -3.51 -4.39 -2.05
N GLY A 54 -2.70 -5.29 -1.51
CA GLY A 54 -1.26 -5.17 -1.50
C GLY A 54 -0.65 -5.12 -2.90
N LEU A 55 -1.08 -6.01 -3.79
CA LEU A 55 -0.66 -6.03 -5.19
C LEU A 55 -1.09 -4.76 -5.94
N SER A 56 -2.30 -4.25 -5.71
CA SER A 56 -2.76 -3.00 -6.29
C SER A 56 -1.90 -1.81 -5.86
N GLY A 57 -1.51 -1.73 -4.58
CA GLY A 57 -0.61 -0.66 -4.13
C GLY A 57 0.80 -0.76 -4.70
N LEU A 58 1.34 -1.97 -4.88
CA LEU A 58 2.61 -2.18 -5.59
C LEU A 58 2.54 -1.66 -7.03
N ALA A 59 1.42 -1.86 -7.72
CA ALA A 59 1.19 -1.36 -9.08
C ALA A 59 1.17 0.17 -9.17
N LEU A 60 0.95 0.89 -8.05
CA LEU A 60 0.98 2.35 -7.99
C LEU A 60 2.40 2.93 -7.81
N ILE A 61 3.41 2.12 -7.49
CA ILE A 61 4.80 2.58 -7.28
C ILE A 61 5.35 3.36 -8.49
N PRO A 62 5.18 2.92 -9.76
CA PRO A 62 5.67 3.67 -10.91
C PRO A 62 5.03 5.06 -11.04
N MET A 63 3.80 5.26 -10.55
CA MET A 63 3.14 6.57 -10.57
C MET A 63 3.80 7.58 -9.62
N LEU A 64 4.50 7.11 -8.57
CA LEU A 64 5.23 7.97 -7.63
C LEU A 64 6.40 8.71 -8.27
N PHE A 65 7.01 8.09 -9.29
CA PHE A 65 8.15 8.61 -10.02
C PHE A 65 7.76 9.25 -11.36
N ARG A 66 6.47 9.24 -11.72
CA ARG A 66 6.01 9.85 -12.97
C ARG A 66 6.02 11.37 -12.87
N GLU A 67 7.01 11.98 -13.49
CA GLU A 67 7.02 13.41 -13.75
C GLU A 67 5.91 13.76 -14.73
N ARG A 68 5.18 14.85 -14.45
CA ARG A 68 4.20 15.36 -15.41
C ARG A 68 5.01 15.91 -16.59
N THR A 69 4.90 15.28 -17.76
CA THR A 69 5.21 15.98 -18.99
C THR A 69 4.30 17.21 -19.04
N PRO A 70 4.85 18.42 -19.28
CA PRO A 70 4.02 19.59 -19.54
C PRO A 70 3.07 19.22 -20.68
N VAL A 71 1.78 19.46 -20.48
CA VAL A 71 0.83 19.36 -21.59
C VAL A 71 1.23 20.48 -22.54
N GLU A 72 1.81 20.13 -23.68
CA GLU A 72 2.15 21.11 -24.71
C GLU A 72 0.83 21.62 -25.28
N GLU A 73 0.41 22.79 -24.80
CA GLU A 73 -0.73 23.53 -25.32
C GLU A 73 -0.36 23.98 -26.74
N LYS A 74 -1.07 23.43 -27.74
CA LYS A 74 -0.85 23.73 -29.15
C LYS A 74 -1.88 24.72 -29.66
#